data_AF-A0A654BVG3-F1
#
_entry.id   AF-A0A654BVG3-F1
#
_cell.length_a   1.000
_cell.length_b   1.000
_cell.length_c   1.000
_cell.angle_alpha   90.00
_cell.angle_beta   90.00
_cell.angle_gamma   90.00
#
_symmetry.space_group_name_H-M   'P 1'
#
loop_
_entity.id
_entity.type
_entity.pdbx_description
1 polymer ?
#
loop_
_entity_poly.entity_id
_entity_poly.type
_entity_poly.pdbx_seq_one_letter_code
_entity_poly.pdbx_strand_id
1 'polypeptide(L)'
;MRGQKRKHRDGYPPVKYYGVVEEVVEADPQNGRTRSFILIDAVRADRFDEFGQAVLEDRSALALVRAMSTPKRWEDQFGLGNVSKGDWLAFTLDDSGSVPRAWELSAENNYGSGPSRSIRSMRRISGPPALTQPGDTALVMKLMATSSGALKQQRRVSANVAARRLGAGGKIEIIVLDVGQASAALIKRDGKPIGFFDIGAPIWFNKGSLPKPMFVPSISKGFVILSHWDFDHFDLGRRHKPYQGLDWYAPDQPVGPNTARFQADLGNALTFIDGAATNGGFSLARGTSAKANDRNGSGYQLRYEEGGQAVILTGDTGYEFIQPHMLLALGALSVPHHAGRSDANPPVSNPPGRAIASYGIPNSYRHPHGKTLSDHITQGWKIAPTAATPVYKRGHRRLFP
;
A
#
# COMPACT_ATOMS: atom_id res chain seq x y z
N MET A 1 -33.07 -2.64 28.07
CA MET A 1 -32.74 -4.09 28.01
C MET A 1 -32.58 -4.47 26.54
N ARG A 2 -31.54 -5.12 26.02
CA ARG A 2 -30.46 -5.93 26.58
C ARG A 2 -29.14 -5.47 25.94
N GLY A 3 -28.19 -5.03 26.75
CA GLY A 3 -26.79 -5.05 26.35
C GLY A 3 -26.39 -6.51 26.21
N GLN A 4 -26.23 -7.00 24.98
CA GLN A 4 -25.45 -8.21 24.77
C GLN A 4 -24.02 -7.88 25.20
N LYS A 5 -23.69 -8.21 26.45
CA LYS A 5 -22.30 -8.42 26.86
C LYS A 5 -21.74 -9.40 25.81
N ARG A 6 -20.89 -8.92 24.91
CA ARG A 6 -20.07 -9.80 24.08
C ARG A 6 -19.41 -10.75 25.06
N LYS A 7 -19.74 -12.05 24.98
CA LYS A 7 -19.09 -13.07 25.79
C LYS A 7 -17.60 -12.88 25.59
N HIS A 8 -16.91 -12.50 26.67
CA HIS A 8 -15.48 -12.65 26.78
C HIS A 8 -15.18 -14.08 26.37
N ARG A 9 -14.51 -14.27 25.24
CA ARG A 9 -13.86 -15.55 24.97
C ARG A 9 -12.58 -15.50 25.80
N ASP A 10 -12.70 -15.77 27.08
CA ASP A 10 -11.54 -16.15 27.88
C ASP A 10 -11.04 -17.45 27.26
N GLY A 11 -9.88 -17.44 26.60
CA GLY A 11 -9.41 -18.65 25.93
C GLY A 11 -8.07 -18.58 25.22
N TYR A 12 -7.63 -17.44 24.68
CA TYR A 12 -6.32 -17.40 24.02
C TYR A 12 -5.24 -16.82 24.93
N PRO A 13 -4.07 -17.48 25.04
CA PRO A 13 -2.95 -16.92 25.76
C PRO A 13 -2.55 -15.55 25.16
N PRO A 14 -1.95 -14.65 25.96
CA PRO A 14 -1.35 -13.45 25.43
C PRO A 14 -0.33 -13.78 24.34
N VAL A 15 -0.40 -13.08 23.20
CA VAL A 15 0.52 -13.29 22.07
C VAL A 15 1.36 -12.03 21.90
N LYS A 16 2.67 -12.20 21.95
CA LYS A 16 3.63 -11.12 21.72
C LYS A 16 3.99 -11.07 20.24
N TYR A 17 4.13 -9.86 19.72
CA TYR A 17 4.48 -9.57 18.33
C TYR A 17 5.66 -8.59 18.26
N TYR A 18 6.44 -8.74 17.19
CA TYR A 18 7.29 -7.68 16.64
C TYR A 18 6.67 -7.25 15.31
N GLY A 19 6.66 -5.97 15.00
CA GLY A 19 6.11 -5.53 13.72
C GLY A 19 6.53 -4.13 13.33
N VAL A 20 6.50 -3.87 12.03
CA VAL A 20 6.77 -2.57 11.44
C VAL A 20 5.46 -1.85 11.16
N VAL A 21 5.41 -0.56 11.42
CA VAL A 21 4.25 0.29 11.14
C VAL A 21 4.15 0.48 9.63
N GLU A 22 3.08 -0.06 9.04
CA GLU A 22 2.78 0.06 7.62
C GLU A 22 2.05 1.36 7.30
N GLU A 23 1.17 1.79 8.20
CA GLU A 23 0.32 2.95 7.97
C GLU A 23 -0.14 3.57 9.30
N VAL A 24 -0.26 4.90 9.33
CA VAL A 24 -0.82 5.66 10.44
C VAL A 24 -1.89 6.59 9.91
N VAL A 25 -3.14 6.33 10.27
CA VAL A 25 -4.21 7.30 10.01
C VAL A 25 -4.39 8.16 11.24
N GLU A 26 -4.09 9.44 11.07
CA GLU A 26 -4.18 10.42 12.13
C GLU A 26 -5.63 10.65 12.62
N ALA A 27 -5.75 11.02 13.89
CA ALA A 27 -6.98 11.62 14.37
C ALA A 27 -7.21 12.96 13.64
N ASP A 28 -8.46 13.33 13.45
CA ASP A 28 -8.77 14.69 13.05
C ASP A 28 -8.32 15.65 14.17
N PRO A 29 -7.37 16.55 13.91
CA PRO A 29 -6.86 17.47 14.94
C PRO A 29 -7.96 18.42 15.45
N GLN A 30 -9.02 18.65 14.67
CA GLN A 30 -10.14 19.51 15.04
C GLN A 30 -11.19 18.77 15.89
N ASN A 31 -11.07 17.46 16.05
CA ASN A 31 -12.04 16.65 16.78
C ASN A 31 -11.35 15.61 17.67
N GLY A 32 -11.18 15.96 18.95
CA GLY A 32 -10.53 15.10 19.96
C GLY A 32 -11.26 13.78 20.28
N ARG A 33 -12.45 13.53 19.70
CA ARG A 33 -13.13 12.22 19.78
C ARG A 33 -12.76 11.30 18.63
N THR A 34 -12.12 11.82 17.58
CA THR A 34 -11.68 10.99 16.46
C THR A 34 -10.50 10.12 16.90
N ARG A 35 -10.50 8.91 16.36
CA ARG A 35 -9.48 7.91 16.66
C ARG A 35 -8.43 7.94 15.56
N SER A 36 -7.18 7.75 15.95
CA SER A 36 -6.14 7.30 15.05
C SER A 36 -6.15 5.78 14.98
N PHE A 37 -5.60 5.23 13.89
CA PHE A 37 -5.25 3.83 13.86
C PHE A 37 -3.86 3.62 13.28
N ILE A 38 -3.21 2.56 13.77
CA ILE A 38 -1.90 2.11 13.34
C ILE A 38 -2.11 0.73 12.69
N LEU A 39 -1.67 0.58 11.45
CA LEU A 39 -1.55 -0.72 10.79
C LEU A 39 -0.11 -1.21 10.95
N ILE A 40 0.05 -2.44 11.40
CA ILE A 40 1.35 -3.04 11.69
C ILE A 40 1.49 -4.34 10.90
N ASP A 41 2.55 -4.49 10.13
CA ASP A 41 2.97 -5.77 9.52
C ASP A 41 3.82 -6.51 10.55
N ALA A 42 3.27 -7.60 11.10
CA ALA A 42 3.75 -8.22 12.32
C ALA A 42 4.07 -9.71 12.18
N VAL A 43 5.02 -10.15 12.99
CA VAL A 43 5.40 -11.54 13.23
C VAL A 43 5.30 -11.86 14.72
N ARG A 44 4.83 -13.05 15.05
CA ARG A 44 4.79 -13.57 16.42
C ARG A 44 6.21 -13.64 17.00
N ALA A 45 6.42 -13.03 18.15
CA ALA A 45 7.73 -12.89 18.77
C ALA A 45 8.33 -14.24 19.17
N ASP A 46 7.53 -15.12 19.77
CA ASP A 46 7.95 -16.47 20.16
C ASP A 46 8.45 -17.29 18.94
N ARG A 47 7.70 -17.21 17.83
CA ARG A 47 8.07 -17.88 16.58
C ARG A 47 9.30 -17.27 15.92
N PHE A 48 9.42 -15.95 15.94
CA PHE A 48 10.60 -15.26 15.42
C PHE A 48 11.86 -15.62 16.22
N ASP A 49 11.75 -15.62 17.55
CA ASP A 49 12.86 -15.92 18.45
C ASP A 49 13.33 -17.38 18.31
N GLU A 50 12.41 -18.31 18.02
CA GLU A 50 12.68 -19.74 17.76
C GLU A 50 13.28 -19.99 16.36
N PHE A 51 12.65 -19.46 15.31
CA PHE A 51 12.94 -19.84 13.91
C PHE A 51 13.77 -18.82 13.14
N GLY A 52 13.96 -17.61 13.67
CA GLY A 52 14.69 -16.54 13.00
C GLY A 52 14.15 -16.26 11.59
N GLN A 53 14.98 -16.41 10.57
CA GLN A 53 14.59 -16.14 9.18
C GLN A 53 13.55 -17.13 8.62
N ALA A 54 13.57 -18.38 9.09
CA ALA A 54 12.66 -19.41 8.61
C ALA A 54 11.19 -19.16 9.01
N VAL A 55 10.94 -18.22 9.92
CA VAL A 55 9.58 -17.84 10.37
C VAL A 55 8.69 -17.36 9.22
N LEU A 56 9.26 -16.84 8.13
CA LEU A 56 8.48 -16.42 6.95
C LEU A 56 7.78 -17.61 6.26
N GLU A 57 8.22 -18.84 6.50
CA GLU A 57 7.52 -20.04 6.03
C GLU A 57 6.31 -20.40 6.90
N ASP A 58 6.28 -19.96 8.17
CA ASP A 58 5.17 -20.16 9.08
C ASP A 58 4.11 -19.05 8.93
N ARG A 59 3.13 -19.27 8.04
CA ARG A 59 2.00 -18.33 7.86
C ARG A 59 1.17 -18.11 9.13
N SER A 60 1.20 -19.02 10.10
CA SER A 60 0.51 -18.86 11.38
C SER A 60 1.22 -17.85 12.31
N ALA A 61 2.51 -17.57 12.05
CA ALA A 61 3.28 -16.57 12.75
C ALA A 61 3.09 -15.15 12.20
N LEU A 62 2.50 -15.00 11.02
CA LEU A 62 2.42 -13.72 10.30
C LEU A 62 1.00 -13.13 10.39
N ALA A 63 0.91 -11.83 10.70
CA ALA A 63 -0.36 -11.11 10.69
C ALA A 63 -0.19 -9.63 10.35
N LEU A 64 -1.22 -9.04 9.73
CA LEU A 64 -1.44 -7.61 9.83
C LEU A 64 -2.24 -7.31 11.10
N VAL A 65 -1.82 -6.31 11.88
CA VAL A 65 -2.52 -5.90 13.09
C VAL A 65 -2.96 -4.46 12.95
N ARG A 66 -4.27 -4.22 13.03
CA ARG A 66 -4.82 -2.86 13.09
C ARG A 66 -5.15 -2.51 14.53
N ALA A 67 -4.46 -1.53 15.08
CA ALA A 67 -4.66 -0.99 16.42
C ALA A 67 -5.40 0.36 16.35
N MET A 68 -6.42 0.59 17.18
CA MET A 68 -7.19 1.85 17.14
C MET A 68 -7.35 2.46 18.54
N SER A 69 -7.01 3.75 18.66
CA SER A 69 -7.16 4.52 19.91
C SER A 69 -7.18 6.03 19.65
N THR A 70 -7.15 6.83 20.71
CA THR A 70 -6.89 8.27 20.62
C THR A 70 -5.39 8.54 20.80
N PRO A 71 -4.84 9.62 20.21
CA PRO A 71 -3.44 10.03 20.44
C PRO A 71 -3.09 10.11 21.93
N LYS A 72 -3.96 10.74 22.72
CA LYS A 72 -3.80 10.83 24.19
C LYS A 72 -3.65 9.46 24.85
N ARG A 73 -4.44 8.45 24.47
CA ARG A 73 -4.33 7.12 25.08
C ARG A 73 -3.05 6.40 24.65
N TRP A 74 -2.60 6.59 23.41
CA TRP A 74 -1.31 6.05 22.99
C TRP A 74 -0.17 6.57 23.86
N GLU A 75 -0.20 7.86 24.17
CA GLU A 75 0.78 8.50 25.04
C GLU A 75 0.61 8.06 26.50
N ASP A 76 -0.57 8.28 27.10
CA ASP A 76 -0.82 8.03 28.52
C ASP A 76 -0.58 6.57 28.94
N GLN A 77 -0.84 5.59 28.06
CA GLN A 77 -0.71 4.16 28.40
C GLN A 77 0.59 3.53 27.94
N PHE A 78 1.21 4.01 26.86
CA PHE A 78 2.33 3.33 26.22
C PHE A 78 3.54 4.23 25.95
N GLY A 79 3.41 5.56 26.10
CA GLY A 79 4.51 6.52 25.90
C GLY A 79 5.16 6.39 24.52
N LEU A 80 4.36 6.19 23.47
CA LEU A 80 4.90 5.91 22.13
C LEU A 80 5.50 7.16 21.46
N GLY A 81 5.12 8.36 21.91
CA GLY A 81 5.40 9.59 21.19
C GLY A 81 4.80 9.57 19.77
N ASN A 82 5.44 10.29 18.86
CA ASN A 82 5.04 10.30 17.46
C ASN A 82 5.51 9.02 16.76
N VAL A 83 4.55 8.15 16.44
CA VAL A 83 4.75 6.93 15.64
C VAL A 83 4.58 7.27 14.16
N SER A 84 5.46 6.76 13.32
CA SER A 84 5.44 6.95 11.87
C SER A 84 5.62 5.62 11.12
N LYS A 85 5.25 5.62 9.84
CA LYS A 85 5.52 4.49 8.93
C LYS A 85 6.99 4.09 8.99
N GLY A 86 7.27 2.78 9.04
CA GLY A 86 8.62 2.22 9.19
C GLY A 86 9.14 2.13 10.62
N ASP A 87 8.46 2.69 11.62
CA ASP A 87 8.80 2.42 13.03
C ASP A 87 8.51 0.96 13.38
N TRP A 88 9.38 0.36 14.19
CA TRP A 88 9.21 -0.98 14.72
C TRP A 88 8.66 -0.94 16.14
N LEU A 89 7.68 -1.79 16.40
CA LEU A 89 6.98 -1.92 17.66
C LEU A 89 7.09 -3.35 18.18
N ALA A 90 7.17 -3.48 19.50
CA ALA A 90 6.89 -4.73 20.21
C ALA A 90 5.60 -4.56 21.01
N PHE A 91 4.67 -5.51 20.89
CA PHE A 91 3.38 -5.41 21.55
C PHE A 91 2.80 -6.78 21.92
N THR A 92 1.86 -6.79 22.86
CA THR A 92 1.17 -8.02 23.30
C THR A 92 -0.33 -7.86 23.12
N LEU A 93 -0.96 -8.83 22.47
CA LEU A 93 -2.40 -8.95 22.36
C LEU A 93 -2.94 -9.97 23.36
N ASP A 94 -4.03 -9.64 24.06
CA ASP A 94 -4.74 -10.56 24.95
C ASP A 94 -6.27 -10.43 24.83
N ASP A 95 -7.00 -11.26 25.57
CA ASP A 95 -8.46 -11.28 25.56
C ASP A 95 -9.06 -10.52 26.76
N SER A 96 -8.30 -9.62 27.40
CA SER A 96 -8.71 -8.90 28.63
C SER A 96 -9.89 -7.94 28.45
N GLY A 97 -10.33 -7.66 27.22
CA GLY A 97 -11.44 -6.74 26.96
C GLY A 97 -11.08 -5.26 27.14
N SER A 98 -9.87 -4.97 27.63
CA SER A 98 -9.34 -3.62 27.83
C SER A 98 -9.17 -2.84 26.53
N VAL A 99 -9.00 -1.52 26.66
CA VAL A 99 -8.68 -0.62 25.55
C VAL A 99 -7.19 -0.24 25.61
N PRO A 100 -6.53 -0.07 24.46
CA PRO A 100 -7.08 -0.06 23.11
C PRO A 100 -7.29 -1.44 22.50
N ARG A 101 -8.14 -1.46 21.48
CA ARG A 101 -8.51 -2.67 20.75
C ARG A 101 -7.69 -2.79 19.47
N ALA A 102 -7.28 -4.00 19.16
CA ALA A 102 -6.66 -4.38 17.90
C ALA A 102 -7.50 -5.44 17.18
N TRP A 103 -7.30 -5.54 15.88
CA TRP A 103 -7.79 -6.62 15.03
C TRP A 103 -6.60 -7.27 14.36
N GLU A 104 -6.48 -8.58 14.56
CA GLU A 104 -5.46 -9.41 13.94
C GLU A 104 -6.00 -9.97 12.62
N LEU A 105 -5.22 -9.87 11.56
CA LEU A 105 -5.51 -10.40 10.23
C LEU A 105 -4.39 -11.39 9.89
N SER A 106 -4.54 -12.65 10.32
CA SER A 106 -3.52 -13.68 10.14
C SER A 106 -3.35 -14.06 8.66
N ALA A 107 -2.10 -14.27 8.24
CA ALA A 107 -1.76 -14.72 6.89
C ALA A 107 -2.25 -16.15 6.61
N GLU A 108 -2.31 -17.02 7.63
CA GLU A 108 -2.90 -18.37 7.54
C GLU A 108 -4.36 -18.33 7.07
N ASN A 109 -5.10 -17.31 7.53
CA ASN A 109 -6.50 -17.08 7.16
C ASN A 109 -6.64 -16.07 6.01
N ASN A 110 -5.62 -15.94 5.16
CA ASN A 110 -5.63 -15.05 4.00
C ASN A 110 -5.97 -13.60 4.36
N TYR A 111 -5.54 -13.14 5.54
CA TYR A 111 -5.82 -11.81 6.10
C TYR A 111 -7.33 -11.53 6.27
N GLY A 112 -8.12 -12.57 6.50
CA GLY A 112 -9.52 -12.45 6.92
C GLY A 112 -9.68 -11.75 8.27
N SER A 113 -10.93 -11.47 8.67
CA SER A 113 -11.18 -10.91 10.00
C SER A 113 -10.76 -11.91 11.07
N GLY A 114 -9.75 -11.58 11.86
CA GLY A 114 -9.60 -12.19 13.19
C GLY A 114 -10.55 -11.58 14.21
N PRO A 115 -10.59 -12.14 15.43
CA PRO A 115 -11.26 -11.53 16.55
C PRO A 115 -10.60 -10.18 16.89
N SER A 116 -11.38 -9.27 17.47
CA SER A 116 -10.79 -8.12 18.14
C SER A 116 -10.16 -8.60 19.45
N ARG A 117 -8.93 -8.13 19.74
CA ARG A 117 -8.19 -8.38 20.98
C ARG A 117 -7.79 -7.06 21.63
N SER A 118 -7.33 -7.11 22.86
CA SER A 118 -6.84 -5.95 23.62
C SER A 118 -5.34 -5.84 23.49
N ILE A 119 -4.83 -4.60 23.41
CA ILE A 119 -3.40 -4.34 23.47
C ILE A 119 -3.02 -4.22 24.95
N ARG A 120 -2.36 -5.25 25.47
CA ARG A 120 -1.91 -5.31 26.87
C ARG A 120 -0.67 -4.45 27.10
N SER A 121 0.24 -4.47 26.14
CA SER A 121 1.49 -3.71 26.16
C SER A 121 1.88 -3.36 24.74
N MET A 122 2.53 -2.20 24.57
CA MET A 122 3.09 -1.75 23.31
C MET A 122 4.25 -0.82 23.63
N ARG A 123 5.36 -0.95 22.90
CA ARG A 123 6.51 -0.04 22.99
C ARG A 123 7.23 0.04 21.65
N ARG A 124 7.99 1.10 21.45
CA ARG A 124 8.93 1.19 20.33
C ARG A 124 10.13 0.28 20.57
N ILE A 125 10.61 -0.34 19.50
CA ILE A 125 11.89 -1.04 19.42
C ILE A 125 12.82 -0.39 18.37
N SER A 126 12.37 0.67 17.69
CA SER A 126 13.21 1.56 16.87
C SER A 126 12.93 3.02 17.20
N GLY A 127 13.90 3.89 16.88
CA GLY A 127 13.79 5.34 17.06
C GLY A 127 14.77 5.87 18.10
N PRO A 128 14.45 7.00 18.77
CA PRO A 128 15.35 7.65 19.71
C PRO A 128 15.73 6.75 20.89
N PRO A 129 16.98 6.83 21.41
CA PRO A 129 17.44 6.02 22.54
C PRO A 129 16.53 6.06 23.77
N ALA A 130 15.89 7.20 24.03
CA ALA A 130 14.98 7.41 25.16
C ALA A 130 13.73 6.51 25.14
N LEU A 131 13.36 5.96 23.98
CA LEU A 131 12.17 5.11 23.80
C LEU A 131 12.52 3.63 23.55
N THR A 132 13.80 3.28 23.57
CA THR A 132 14.31 1.93 23.24
C THR A 132 15.07 1.31 24.42
N GLN A 133 15.19 -0.01 24.42
CA GLN A 133 15.87 -0.80 25.44
C GLN A 133 17.18 -1.40 24.89
N PRO A 134 18.15 -1.77 25.76
CA PRO A 134 19.34 -2.50 25.33
C PRO A 134 18.97 -3.76 24.52
N GLY A 135 19.61 -3.92 23.37
CA GLY A 135 19.36 -5.04 22.45
C GLY A 135 18.31 -4.78 21.36
N ASP A 136 17.50 -3.73 21.47
CA ASP A 136 16.46 -3.41 20.48
C ASP A 136 17.05 -3.15 19.08
N THR A 137 18.18 -2.44 18.98
CA THR A 137 18.87 -2.22 17.70
C THR A 137 19.24 -3.53 17.02
N ALA A 138 19.79 -4.49 17.78
CA ALA A 138 20.17 -5.79 17.24
C ALA A 138 18.93 -6.61 16.84
N LEU A 139 17.84 -6.53 17.61
CA LEU A 139 16.56 -7.16 17.27
C LEU A 139 15.98 -6.58 15.98
N VAL A 140 15.91 -5.26 15.83
CA VAL A 140 15.42 -4.60 14.61
C VAL A 140 16.28 -4.96 13.41
N MET A 141 17.61 -4.97 13.54
CA MET A 141 18.50 -5.41 12.46
C MET A 141 18.23 -6.87 12.05
N LYS A 142 17.95 -7.77 13.01
CA LYS A 142 17.54 -9.15 12.70
C LYS A 142 16.19 -9.21 12.00
N LEU A 143 15.19 -8.46 12.46
CA LEU A 143 13.86 -8.38 11.85
C LEU A 143 13.95 -7.86 10.40
N MET A 144 14.68 -6.77 10.19
CA MET A 144 14.94 -6.21 8.86
C MET A 144 15.69 -7.20 7.98
N ALA A 145 16.71 -7.88 8.50
CA ALA A 145 17.45 -8.90 7.76
C ALA A 145 16.57 -10.10 7.38
N THR A 146 15.63 -10.50 8.23
CA THR A 146 14.63 -11.54 7.92
C THR A 146 13.71 -11.09 6.79
N SER A 147 13.10 -9.90 6.89
CA SER A 147 12.23 -9.39 5.82
C SER A 147 12.99 -9.11 4.52
N SER A 148 14.28 -8.80 4.62
CA SER A 148 15.16 -8.61 3.46
C SER A 148 15.76 -9.92 2.92
N GLY A 149 15.57 -11.04 3.61
CA GLY A 149 16.14 -12.34 3.24
C GLY A 149 15.64 -12.81 1.87
N ALA A 150 14.34 -12.61 1.61
CA ALA A 150 13.72 -12.84 0.30
C ALA A 150 14.41 -12.03 -0.81
N LEU A 151 14.98 -10.87 -0.50
CA LEU A 151 15.64 -10.00 -1.47
C LEU A 151 17.01 -10.53 -1.92
N LYS A 152 17.74 -11.28 -1.10
CA LYS A 152 19.15 -11.64 -1.39
C LYS A 152 19.31 -12.55 -2.60
N GLN A 153 18.30 -13.38 -2.87
CA GLN A 153 18.31 -14.31 -4.01
C GLN A 153 17.61 -13.73 -5.25
N GLN A 154 16.93 -12.59 -5.10
CA GLN A 154 16.12 -12.02 -6.16
C GLN A 154 16.93 -11.20 -7.14
N ARG A 155 16.55 -11.32 -8.42
CA ARG A 155 17.21 -10.65 -9.52
C ARG A 155 17.04 -9.13 -9.39
N ARG A 156 18.15 -8.40 -9.47
CA ARG A 156 18.18 -6.93 -9.58
C ARG A 156 18.69 -6.53 -10.94
N VAL A 157 17.97 -5.65 -11.61
CA VAL A 157 18.31 -5.16 -12.96
C VAL A 157 17.93 -3.70 -13.14
N SER A 158 18.43 -3.08 -14.20
CA SER A 158 17.93 -1.78 -14.65
C SER A 158 16.44 -1.85 -15.01
N ALA A 159 15.71 -0.78 -14.70
CA ALA A 159 14.34 -0.51 -15.15
C ALA A 159 14.12 -0.69 -16.66
N ASN A 160 15.18 -0.64 -17.47
CA ASN A 160 15.12 -0.94 -18.90
C ASN A 160 14.57 -2.35 -19.21
N VAL A 161 14.71 -3.32 -18.29
CA VAL A 161 14.11 -4.65 -18.46
C VAL A 161 12.58 -4.55 -18.44
N ALA A 162 12.01 -3.81 -17.48
CA ALA A 162 10.57 -3.57 -17.40
C ALA A 162 10.08 -2.75 -18.60
N ALA A 163 10.81 -1.69 -18.97
CA ALA A 163 10.46 -0.86 -20.13
C ALA A 163 10.42 -1.64 -21.45
N ARG A 164 11.29 -2.65 -21.62
CA ARG A 164 11.23 -3.56 -22.79
C ARG A 164 9.94 -4.39 -22.84
N ARG A 165 9.36 -4.76 -21.68
CA ARG A 165 8.06 -5.45 -21.65
C ARG A 165 6.89 -4.55 -22.05
N LEU A 166 7.00 -3.26 -21.76
CA LEU A 166 6.04 -2.28 -22.27
C LEU A 166 6.06 -2.29 -23.80
N GLY A 167 7.24 -2.38 -24.44
CA GLY A 167 7.37 -2.51 -25.90
C GLY A 167 7.02 -1.23 -26.66
N ALA A 168 7.23 -1.21 -27.98
CA ALA A 168 6.92 -0.08 -28.86
C ALA A 168 5.78 -0.39 -29.83
N GLY A 169 5.10 0.66 -30.32
CA GLY A 169 4.03 0.57 -31.31
C GLY A 169 2.69 0.05 -30.75
N GLY A 170 1.69 0.03 -31.64
CA GLY A 170 0.30 -0.30 -31.31
C GLY A 170 -0.43 0.82 -30.56
N LYS A 171 -1.76 0.74 -30.51
CA LYS A 171 -2.60 1.71 -29.79
C LYS A 171 -2.64 1.35 -28.31
N ILE A 172 -2.11 2.22 -27.46
CA ILE A 172 -2.12 2.03 -26.01
C ILE A 172 -3.45 2.49 -25.42
N GLU A 173 -4.00 1.72 -24.49
CA GLU A 173 -5.07 2.17 -23.59
C GLU A 173 -4.65 1.95 -22.13
N ILE A 174 -4.92 2.93 -21.27
CA ILE A 174 -4.70 2.83 -19.83
C ILE A 174 -6.04 2.98 -19.14
N ILE A 175 -6.41 2.00 -18.32
CA ILE A 175 -7.69 1.94 -17.62
C ILE A 175 -7.42 1.78 -16.13
N VAL A 176 -7.82 2.77 -15.33
CA VAL A 176 -7.83 2.64 -13.87
C VAL A 176 -9.03 1.80 -13.46
N LEU A 177 -8.77 0.70 -12.78
CA LEU A 177 -9.77 -0.26 -12.38
C LEU A 177 -10.40 0.16 -11.05
N ASP A 178 -11.74 0.21 -10.98
CA ASP A 178 -12.42 0.10 -9.69
C ASP A 178 -12.10 -1.23 -9.01
N VAL A 179 -11.18 -1.16 -8.05
CA VAL A 179 -10.81 -2.24 -7.12
C VAL A 179 -11.18 -1.89 -5.67
N GLY A 180 -11.90 -0.79 -5.45
CA GLY A 180 -12.20 -0.25 -4.12
C GLY A 180 -11.11 0.71 -3.62
N GLN A 181 -10.85 0.71 -2.31
CA GLN A 181 -9.81 1.51 -1.68
C GLN A 181 -8.43 0.86 -1.91
N ALA A 182 -7.94 0.97 -3.14
CA ALA A 182 -6.70 0.39 -3.66
C ALA A 182 -6.36 0.97 -5.04
N SER A 183 -5.18 0.62 -5.57
CA SER A 183 -4.70 1.05 -6.89
C SER A 183 -4.58 -0.14 -7.83
N ALA A 184 -5.10 -0.02 -9.04
CA ALA A 184 -4.81 -0.95 -10.13
C ALA A 184 -5.07 -0.26 -11.47
N ALA A 185 -4.10 -0.27 -12.37
CA ALA A 185 -4.26 0.21 -13.73
C ALA A 185 -3.95 -0.89 -14.74
N LEU A 186 -4.91 -1.19 -15.60
CA LEU A 186 -4.75 -2.12 -16.71
C LEU A 186 -4.17 -1.38 -17.92
N ILE A 187 -3.09 -1.93 -18.47
CA ILE A 187 -2.47 -1.45 -19.71
C ILE A 187 -2.87 -2.41 -20.83
N LYS A 188 -3.42 -1.85 -21.91
CA LYS A 188 -3.75 -2.58 -23.13
C LYS A 188 -2.94 -2.06 -24.31
N ARG A 189 -2.72 -2.95 -25.27
CA ARG A 189 -2.22 -2.63 -26.60
C ARG A 189 -3.15 -3.26 -27.64
N ASP A 190 -3.62 -2.46 -28.58
CA ASP A 190 -4.52 -2.88 -29.65
C ASP A 190 -5.76 -3.64 -29.12
N GLY A 191 -6.34 -3.12 -28.02
CA GLY A 191 -7.49 -3.70 -27.34
C GLY A 191 -7.19 -4.90 -26.42
N LYS A 192 -5.96 -5.44 -26.43
CA LYS A 192 -5.57 -6.62 -25.64
C LYS A 192 -4.84 -6.22 -24.35
N PRO A 193 -5.21 -6.77 -23.18
CA PRO A 193 -4.42 -6.68 -21.95
C PRO A 193 -2.96 -7.13 -22.16
N ILE A 194 -1.99 -6.30 -21.75
CA ILE A 194 -0.56 -6.65 -21.79
C ILE A 194 0.09 -6.66 -20.40
N GLY A 195 -0.49 -5.96 -19.44
CA GLY A 195 0.01 -5.92 -18.07
C GLY A 195 -0.71 -4.90 -17.20
N PHE A 196 -0.16 -4.72 -16.01
CA PHE A 196 -0.69 -3.79 -15.01
C PHE A 196 0.38 -2.83 -14.52
N PHE A 197 -0.08 -1.67 -14.06
CA PHE A 197 0.64 -0.82 -13.11
C PHE A 197 -0.15 -0.81 -11.80
N ASP A 198 0.44 -1.36 -10.75
CA ASP A 198 -0.24 -1.84 -9.53
C ASP A 198 -1.34 -2.88 -9.79
N ILE A 199 -1.58 -3.74 -8.80
CA ILE A 199 -2.66 -4.73 -8.82
C ILE A 199 -3.20 -4.94 -7.39
N GLY A 200 -3.72 -3.86 -6.85
CA GLY A 200 -4.17 -3.72 -5.49
C GLY A 200 -5.58 -4.25 -5.22
N ALA A 201 -5.83 -4.53 -3.94
CA ALA A 201 -7.17 -4.72 -3.40
C ALA A 201 -7.22 -4.12 -1.98
N PRO A 202 -8.39 -3.64 -1.52
CA PRO A 202 -8.54 -3.14 -0.17
C PRO A 202 -8.29 -4.27 0.83
N ILE A 203 -7.43 -3.97 1.80
CA ILE A 203 -7.28 -4.74 3.02
C ILE A 203 -8.60 -4.88 3.78
N TRP A 204 -8.69 -5.88 4.64
CA TRP A 204 -9.97 -6.36 5.19
C TRP A 204 -10.86 -5.28 5.79
N PHE A 205 -10.31 -4.30 6.52
CA PHE A 205 -11.11 -3.27 7.16
C PHE A 205 -11.69 -2.24 6.17
N ASN A 206 -11.22 -2.23 4.93
CA ASN A 206 -11.83 -1.53 3.81
C ASN A 206 -12.47 -2.48 2.79
N LYS A 207 -12.66 -3.78 3.11
CA LYS A 207 -13.28 -4.74 2.17
C LYS A 207 -14.67 -4.33 1.70
N GLY A 208 -15.38 -3.50 2.47
CA GLY A 208 -16.68 -2.94 2.09
C GLY A 208 -16.59 -2.05 0.85
N SER A 209 -15.42 -1.46 0.59
CA SER A 209 -15.14 -0.66 -0.60
C SER A 209 -14.99 -1.50 -1.87
N LEU A 210 -14.81 -2.82 -1.78
CA LEU A 210 -14.58 -3.70 -2.92
C LEU A 210 -15.84 -3.81 -3.81
N PRO A 211 -15.70 -3.79 -5.15
CA PRO A 211 -16.85 -3.93 -6.05
C PRO A 211 -17.46 -5.33 -5.95
N LYS A 212 -18.79 -5.39 -6.13
CA LYS A 212 -19.57 -6.63 -6.11
C LYS A 212 -20.53 -6.62 -7.32
N PRO A 213 -20.30 -7.46 -8.35
CA PRO A 213 -19.15 -8.35 -8.53
C PRO A 213 -17.86 -7.58 -8.79
N MET A 214 -16.71 -8.19 -8.48
CA MET A 214 -15.40 -7.67 -8.92
C MET A 214 -15.10 -8.21 -10.31
N PHE A 215 -14.76 -7.30 -11.23
CA PHE A 215 -14.19 -7.68 -12.51
C PHE A 215 -12.68 -7.82 -12.39
N VAL A 216 -12.16 -9.00 -12.72
CA VAL A 216 -10.73 -9.34 -12.71
C VAL A 216 -10.32 -9.61 -14.16
N PRO A 217 -9.55 -8.72 -14.82
CA PRO A 217 -9.15 -8.94 -16.20
C PRO A 217 -8.36 -10.25 -16.37
N SER A 218 -8.81 -11.14 -17.25
CA SER A 218 -8.05 -12.37 -17.54
C SER A 218 -6.79 -12.04 -18.34
N ILE A 219 -5.63 -12.29 -17.73
CA ILE A 219 -4.32 -12.22 -18.38
C ILE A 219 -3.49 -13.41 -17.92
N SER A 220 -3.08 -14.26 -18.87
CA SER A 220 -2.32 -15.49 -18.58
C SER A 220 -0.81 -15.29 -18.77
N LYS A 221 -0.40 -14.24 -19.50
CA LYS A 221 0.98 -13.84 -19.73
C LYS A 221 1.02 -12.32 -19.83
N GLY A 222 2.00 -11.70 -19.19
CA GLY A 222 2.12 -10.26 -19.12
C GLY A 222 3.01 -9.85 -17.97
N PHE A 223 2.85 -8.62 -17.50
CA PHE A 223 3.64 -8.07 -16.42
C PHE A 223 2.80 -7.32 -15.38
N VAL A 224 3.39 -7.12 -14.22
CA VAL A 224 2.97 -6.14 -13.22
C VAL A 224 4.17 -5.21 -12.98
N ILE A 225 4.01 -3.92 -13.22
CA ILE A 225 4.93 -2.90 -12.70
C ILE A 225 4.31 -2.40 -11.39
N LEU A 226 4.94 -2.71 -10.27
CA LEU A 226 4.47 -2.29 -8.95
C LEU A 226 5.08 -0.93 -8.62
N SER A 227 4.25 0.04 -8.26
CA SER A 227 4.71 1.36 -7.82
C SER A 227 5.51 1.25 -6.51
N HIS A 228 4.98 0.55 -5.51
CA HIS A 228 5.60 0.33 -4.21
C HIS A 228 4.92 -0.81 -3.43
N TRP A 229 5.52 -1.19 -2.31
CA TRP A 229 5.14 -2.38 -1.53
C TRP A 229 4.13 -2.14 -0.41
N ASP A 230 3.09 -1.33 -0.65
CA ASP A 230 1.93 -1.25 0.26
C ASP A 230 0.87 -2.29 -0.14
N PHE A 231 0.16 -2.85 0.85
CA PHE A 231 -0.78 -3.96 0.63
C PHE A 231 -1.84 -3.65 -0.44
N ASP A 232 -2.43 -2.46 -0.40
CA ASP A 232 -3.45 -2.00 -1.33
C ASP A 232 -2.93 -1.66 -2.73
N HIS A 233 -1.65 -1.95 -3.04
CA HIS A 233 -1.07 -1.88 -4.38
C HIS A 233 -0.74 -3.25 -4.98
N PHE A 234 -0.74 -4.34 -4.20
CA PHE A 234 -0.42 -5.69 -4.70
C PHE A 234 -1.40 -6.80 -4.28
N ASP A 235 -2.29 -6.55 -3.33
CA ASP A 235 -3.06 -7.62 -2.66
C ASP A 235 -4.01 -8.37 -3.60
N LEU A 236 -4.44 -7.80 -4.73
CA LEU A 236 -5.20 -8.56 -5.73
C LEU A 236 -4.32 -9.62 -6.40
N GLY A 237 -3.06 -9.30 -6.68
CA GLY A 237 -2.04 -10.24 -7.15
C GLY A 237 -1.80 -11.39 -6.15
N ARG A 238 -1.82 -11.07 -4.86
CA ARG A 238 -1.73 -12.09 -3.79
C ARG A 238 -2.97 -12.98 -3.72
N ARG A 239 -4.18 -12.43 -3.91
CA ARG A 239 -5.45 -13.17 -3.85
C ARG A 239 -5.74 -13.99 -5.11
N HIS A 240 -5.24 -13.58 -6.27
CA HIS A 240 -5.55 -14.20 -7.55
C HIS A 240 -4.35 -14.95 -8.13
N LYS A 241 -4.33 -16.27 -7.98
CA LYS A 241 -3.19 -17.13 -8.35
C LYS A 241 -2.62 -16.91 -9.76
N PRO A 242 -3.44 -16.72 -10.82
CA PRO A 242 -2.90 -16.41 -12.16
C PRO A 242 -1.98 -15.19 -12.19
N TYR A 243 -2.24 -14.16 -11.37
CA TYR A 243 -1.42 -12.95 -11.34
C TYR A 243 -0.05 -13.15 -10.68
N GLN A 244 0.10 -14.18 -9.84
CA GLN A 244 1.40 -14.53 -9.25
C GLN A 244 2.39 -15.05 -10.31
N GLY A 245 1.88 -15.54 -11.45
CA GLY A 245 2.69 -16.03 -12.57
C GLY A 245 3.04 -14.98 -13.62
N LEU A 246 2.62 -13.72 -13.46
CA LEU A 246 3.02 -12.61 -14.34
C LEU A 246 4.46 -12.20 -14.05
N ASP A 247 5.14 -11.51 -14.96
CA ASP A 247 6.44 -10.92 -14.66
C ASP A 247 6.26 -9.69 -13.74
N TRP A 248 6.70 -9.77 -12.49
CA TRP A 248 6.64 -8.66 -11.53
C TRP A 248 7.92 -7.83 -11.57
N TYR A 249 7.79 -6.55 -11.84
CA TYR A 249 8.84 -5.55 -11.75
C TYR A 249 8.50 -4.59 -10.62
N ALA A 250 9.34 -4.55 -9.58
CA ALA A 250 9.06 -3.77 -8.39
C ALA A 250 10.32 -3.05 -7.90
N PRO A 251 10.18 -1.96 -7.14
CA PRO A 251 11.34 -1.35 -6.50
C PRO A 251 11.89 -2.24 -5.37
N ASP A 252 13.19 -2.15 -5.14
CA ASP A 252 13.81 -2.69 -3.93
C ASP A 252 13.58 -1.70 -2.77
N GLN A 253 12.66 -2.03 -1.87
CA GLN A 253 12.27 -1.21 -0.72
C GLN A 253 12.21 -2.07 0.54
N PRO A 254 12.48 -1.49 1.72
CA PRO A 254 12.27 -2.19 2.98
C PRO A 254 10.78 -2.52 3.16
N VAL A 255 10.48 -3.73 3.63
CA VAL A 255 9.12 -4.23 3.83
C VAL A 255 8.99 -4.99 5.16
N GLY A 256 7.77 -5.12 5.66
CA GLY A 256 7.45 -5.97 6.79
C GLY A 256 7.41 -7.48 6.43
N PRO A 257 7.31 -8.35 7.45
CA PRO A 257 7.41 -9.80 7.27
C PRO A 257 6.29 -10.40 6.38
N ASN A 258 5.07 -9.88 6.43
CA ASN A 258 3.96 -10.37 5.62
C ASN A 258 4.14 -10.01 4.14
N THR A 259 4.65 -8.80 3.87
CA THR A 259 5.01 -8.39 2.51
C THR A 259 6.22 -9.15 1.99
N ALA A 260 7.24 -9.40 2.82
CA ALA A 260 8.39 -10.24 2.48
C ALA A 260 7.98 -11.68 2.12
N ARG A 261 7.01 -12.25 2.84
CA ARG A 261 6.40 -13.55 2.47
C ARG A 261 5.80 -13.52 1.06
N PHE A 262 5.11 -12.44 0.70
CA PHE A 262 4.54 -12.35 -0.65
C PHE A 262 5.62 -12.19 -1.72
N GLN A 263 6.70 -11.43 -1.45
CA GLN A 263 7.86 -11.40 -2.33
C GLN A 263 8.47 -12.79 -2.55
N ALA A 264 8.56 -13.61 -1.49
CA ALA A 264 8.99 -15.01 -1.59
C ALA A 264 8.01 -15.87 -2.40
N ASP A 265 6.69 -15.69 -2.22
CA ASP A 265 5.65 -16.40 -2.99
C ASP A 265 5.75 -16.15 -4.50
N LEU A 266 6.23 -14.98 -4.92
CA LEU A 266 6.44 -14.67 -6.34
C LEU A 266 7.64 -15.42 -6.93
N GLY A 267 8.62 -15.84 -6.12
CA GLY A 267 9.79 -16.59 -6.58
C GLY A 267 10.47 -15.92 -7.78
N ASN A 268 10.71 -16.68 -8.85
CA ASN A 268 11.35 -16.19 -10.08
C ASN A 268 10.51 -15.20 -10.90
N ALA A 269 9.23 -15.05 -10.58
CA ALA A 269 8.37 -14.07 -11.24
C ALA A 269 8.72 -12.64 -10.81
N LEU A 270 9.34 -12.46 -9.65
CA LEU A 270 9.77 -11.17 -9.14
C LEU A 270 11.15 -10.76 -9.66
N THR A 271 11.25 -9.54 -10.15
CA THR A 271 12.49 -8.87 -10.50
C THR A 271 12.48 -7.48 -9.87
N PHE A 272 13.49 -7.21 -9.05
CA PHE A 272 13.72 -5.85 -8.56
C PHE A 272 14.35 -5.02 -9.65
N ILE A 273 13.77 -3.83 -9.87
CA ILE A 273 14.26 -2.87 -10.84
C ILE A 273 14.75 -1.60 -10.16
N ASP A 274 15.78 -1.00 -10.74
CA ASP A 274 16.32 0.29 -10.30
C ASP A 274 16.63 1.22 -11.47
N GLY A 275 16.65 2.53 -11.18
CA GLY A 275 16.90 3.60 -12.14
C GLY A 275 15.67 3.98 -12.97
N ALA A 276 15.90 4.91 -13.90
CA ALA A 276 14.91 5.35 -14.87
C ALA A 276 15.05 4.57 -16.19
N ALA A 277 13.97 4.52 -16.97
CA ALA A 277 13.96 3.87 -18.28
C ALA A 277 12.92 4.49 -19.21
N THR A 278 13.21 4.49 -20.50
CA THR A 278 12.27 4.95 -21.53
C THR A 278 12.22 3.95 -22.67
N ASN A 279 11.02 3.58 -23.11
CA ASN A 279 10.82 2.73 -24.27
C ASN A 279 9.39 2.87 -24.82
N GLY A 280 9.24 2.99 -26.15
CA GLY A 280 7.94 2.91 -26.81
C GLY A 280 6.91 3.94 -26.34
N GLY A 281 7.34 5.18 -26.07
CA GLY A 281 6.49 6.24 -25.51
C GLY A 281 6.33 6.18 -23.99
N PHE A 282 6.73 5.09 -23.33
CA PHE A 282 6.72 4.99 -21.88
C PHE A 282 8.01 5.51 -21.27
N SER A 283 7.89 6.19 -20.12
CA SER A 283 8.99 6.52 -19.22
C SER A 283 8.67 6.04 -17.81
N LEU A 284 9.63 5.39 -17.16
CA LEU A 284 9.54 4.87 -15.81
C LEU A 284 10.59 5.57 -14.95
N ALA A 285 10.20 6.09 -13.79
CA ALA A 285 11.10 6.79 -12.88
C ALA A 285 10.75 6.51 -11.41
N ARG A 286 11.77 6.49 -10.54
CA ARG A 286 11.61 6.45 -9.09
C ARG A 286 11.29 7.84 -8.55
N GLY A 287 10.48 7.86 -7.50
CA GLY A 287 10.27 9.04 -6.68
C GLY A 287 11.56 9.43 -5.93
N THR A 288 11.69 10.70 -5.60
CA THR A 288 12.93 11.32 -5.14
C THR A 288 13.07 11.40 -3.62
N SER A 289 12.17 10.76 -2.85
CA SER A 289 12.27 10.81 -1.39
C SER A 289 13.58 10.17 -0.90
N ALA A 290 14.32 10.92 -0.08
CA ALA A 290 15.56 10.46 0.55
C ALA A 290 15.30 9.71 1.87
N LYS A 291 14.05 9.64 2.33
CA LYS A 291 13.69 8.95 3.57
C LYS A 291 13.68 7.45 3.34
N ALA A 292 14.52 6.71 4.05
CA ALA A 292 14.73 5.27 3.83
C ALA A 292 13.46 4.41 3.93
N ASN A 293 12.48 4.83 4.74
CA ASN A 293 11.20 4.14 4.99
C ASN A 293 10.01 4.74 4.22
N ASP A 294 10.24 5.74 3.37
CA ASP A 294 9.18 6.37 2.59
C ASP A 294 8.94 5.61 1.29
N ARG A 295 8.19 4.51 1.38
CA ARG A 295 7.83 3.70 0.22
C ARG A 295 7.01 4.49 -0.81
N ASN A 296 6.16 5.41 -0.36
CA ASN A 296 5.27 6.19 -1.21
C ASN A 296 6.08 7.20 -2.03
N GLY A 297 6.90 8.00 -1.35
CA GLY A 297 7.76 9.02 -1.97
C GLY A 297 8.95 8.46 -2.75
N SER A 298 9.31 7.19 -2.57
CA SER A 298 10.31 6.50 -3.39
C SER A 298 9.71 5.57 -4.45
N GLY A 299 8.39 5.40 -4.52
CA GLY A 299 7.73 4.49 -5.47
C GLY A 299 8.06 4.79 -6.94
N TYR A 300 7.71 3.88 -7.84
CA TYR A 300 7.79 4.10 -9.28
C TYR A 300 6.59 4.88 -9.80
N GLN A 301 6.81 5.77 -10.75
CA GLN A 301 5.77 6.38 -11.60
C GLN A 301 5.95 5.89 -13.03
N LEU A 302 4.84 5.70 -13.74
CA LEU A 302 4.82 5.34 -15.15
C LEU A 302 4.17 6.46 -15.96
N ARG A 303 4.94 7.06 -16.86
CA ARG A 303 4.47 8.06 -17.83
C ARG A 303 4.35 7.42 -19.20
N TYR A 304 3.35 7.82 -19.98
CA TYR A 304 3.21 7.47 -21.38
C TYR A 304 2.95 8.72 -22.21
N GLU A 305 3.58 8.80 -23.38
CA GLU A 305 3.46 9.91 -24.32
C GLU A 305 3.18 9.41 -25.73
N GLU A 306 2.15 9.98 -26.37
CA GLU A 306 1.83 9.73 -27.77
C GLU A 306 1.07 10.93 -28.35
N GLY A 307 1.43 11.35 -29.58
CA GLY A 307 0.69 12.40 -30.30
C GLY A 307 0.62 13.75 -29.56
N GLY A 308 1.63 14.09 -28.76
CA GLY A 308 1.67 15.33 -27.96
C GLY A 308 0.82 15.29 -26.69
N GLN A 309 0.20 14.16 -26.35
CA GLN A 309 -0.49 13.94 -25.08
C GLN A 309 0.37 13.11 -24.14
N ALA A 310 0.47 13.55 -22.89
CA ALA A 310 1.14 12.81 -21.83
C ALA A 310 0.16 12.37 -20.73
N VAL A 311 0.35 11.15 -20.25
CA VAL A 311 -0.39 10.58 -19.13
C VAL A 311 0.59 10.03 -18.09
N ILE A 312 0.25 10.17 -16.80
CA ILE A 312 1.06 9.59 -15.72
C ILE A 312 0.20 8.74 -14.77
N LEU A 313 0.75 7.59 -14.39
CA LEU A 313 0.32 6.76 -13.27
C LEU A 313 1.30 6.98 -12.11
N THR A 314 0.77 7.45 -11.00
CA THR A 314 1.55 8.02 -9.89
C THR A 314 1.73 7.05 -8.72
N GLY A 315 0.89 6.03 -8.60
CA GLY A 315 0.78 5.24 -7.38
C GLY A 315 0.48 6.17 -6.20
N ASP A 316 1.32 6.11 -5.18
CA ASP A 316 1.20 6.97 -3.98
C ASP A 316 2.26 8.06 -3.89
N THR A 317 3.07 8.23 -4.93
CA THR A 317 4.11 9.26 -4.92
C THR A 317 3.49 10.65 -5.01
N GLY A 318 3.64 11.43 -3.94
CA GLY A 318 3.27 12.85 -3.92
C GLY A 318 4.02 13.65 -4.99
N TYR A 319 3.41 14.70 -5.53
CA TYR A 319 3.96 15.47 -6.64
C TYR A 319 5.32 16.09 -6.33
N GLU A 320 5.60 16.41 -5.08
CA GLU A 320 6.89 16.91 -4.58
C GLU A 320 8.03 15.90 -4.73
N PHE A 321 7.72 14.61 -4.86
CA PHE A 321 8.68 13.53 -5.07
C PHE A 321 8.72 13.02 -6.51
N ILE A 322 7.88 13.56 -7.40
CA ILE A 322 7.90 13.19 -8.82
C ILE A 322 8.88 14.12 -9.55
N GLN A 323 9.77 13.54 -10.35
CA GLN A 323 10.74 14.31 -11.12
C GLN A 323 10.04 15.30 -12.07
N PRO A 324 10.49 16.57 -12.17
CA PRO A 324 9.76 17.60 -12.92
C PRO A 324 9.42 17.22 -14.37
N HIS A 325 10.34 16.53 -15.07
CA HIS A 325 10.12 16.11 -16.45
C HIS A 325 8.95 15.12 -16.60
N MET A 326 8.64 14.33 -15.56
CA MET A 326 7.51 13.41 -15.55
C MET A 326 6.16 14.13 -15.40
N LEU A 327 6.16 15.40 -14.97
CA LEU A 327 4.97 16.22 -14.77
C LEU A 327 4.69 17.21 -15.92
N LEU A 328 5.59 17.30 -16.90
CA LEU A 328 5.44 18.24 -18.01
C LEU A 328 4.26 17.87 -18.91
N ALA A 329 3.49 18.88 -19.31
CA ALA A 329 2.49 18.78 -20.37
C ALA A 329 1.44 17.66 -20.21
N LEU A 330 1.05 17.32 -18.99
CA LEU A 330 0.13 16.20 -18.72
C LEU A 330 -1.30 16.51 -19.18
N GLY A 331 -1.82 15.69 -20.10
CA GLY A 331 -3.22 15.69 -20.51
C GLY A 331 -4.09 14.77 -19.64
N ALA A 332 -3.47 13.81 -18.95
CA ALA A 332 -4.15 12.89 -18.04
C ALA A 332 -3.28 12.48 -16.84
N LEU A 333 -3.87 12.18 -15.67
CA LEU A 333 -3.17 11.59 -14.54
C LEU A 333 -4.05 10.67 -13.66
N SER A 334 -3.43 9.72 -12.96
CA SER A 334 -4.01 9.15 -11.74
C SER A 334 -3.66 10.06 -10.56
N VAL A 335 -4.66 10.42 -9.74
CA VAL A 335 -4.43 11.21 -8.54
C VAL A 335 -3.67 10.33 -7.51
N PRO A 336 -2.53 10.79 -6.96
CA PRO A 336 -1.74 10.01 -6.01
C PRO A 336 -2.53 9.60 -4.75
N HIS A 337 -2.07 8.54 -4.07
CA HIS A 337 -2.47 8.17 -2.71
C HIS A 337 -4.00 8.03 -2.54
N HIS A 338 -4.65 7.47 -3.56
CA HIS A 338 -6.11 7.33 -3.63
C HIS A 338 -6.87 8.66 -3.42
N ALA A 339 -6.28 9.76 -3.88
CA ALA A 339 -6.74 11.13 -3.62
C ALA A 339 -6.86 11.48 -2.12
N GLY A 340 -6.00 10.87 -1.29
CA GLY A 340 -5.82 11.21 0.11
C GLY A 340 -5.24 12.62 0.31
N ARG A 341 -4.90 12.95 1.55
CA ARG A 341 -4.36 14.27 1.87
C ARG A 341 -3.00 14.46 1.19
N SER A 342 -2.83 15.59 0.51
CA SER A 342 -1.57 16.04 -0.10
C SER A 342 -1.34 17.49 0.27
N ASP A 343 -0.10 17.82 0.63
CA ASP A 343 0.32 19.21 0.86
C ASP A 343 0.99 19.82 -0.39
N ALA A 344 1.35 19.00 -1.39
CA ALA A 344 1.87 19.46 -2.67
C ALA A 344 0.77 19.85 -3.65
N ASN A 345 1.04 20.91 -4.42
CA ASN A 345 0.17 21.35 -5.50
C ASN A 345 0.24 20.37 -6.69
N PRO A 346 -0.91 20.01 -7.29
CA PRO A 346 -0.90 19.23 -8.52
C PRO A 346 -0.29 20.04 -9.69
N PRO A 347 0.24 19.37 -10.72
CA PRO A 347 0.68 20.05 -11.94
C PRO A 347 -0.51 20.71 -12.65
N VAL A 348 -0.25 21.78 -13.40
CA VAL A 348 -1.23 22.38 -14.29
C VAL A 348 -1.63 21.37 -15.37
N SER A 349 -2.93 21.22 -15.61
CA SER A 349 -3.43 20.32 -16.64
C SER A 349 -3.25 20.91 -18.04
N ASN A 350 -2.84 20.08 -18.99
CA ASN A 350 -3.05 20.33 -20.41
C ASN A 350 -4.36 19.69 -20.89
N PRO A 351 -4.97 20.19 -21.97
CA PRO A 351 -6.12 19.51 -22.58
C PRO A 351 -5.82 18.03 -22.88
N PRO A 352 -6.75 17.09 -22.60
CA PRO A 352 -8.12 17.31 -22.13
C PRO A 352 -8.28 17.53 -20.62
N GLY A 353 -7.20 17.40 -19.83
CA GLY A 353 -7.15 17.62 -18.39
C GLY A 353 -7.87 16.54 -17.59
N ARG A 354 -7.69 15.25 -17.94
CA ARG A 354 -8.40 14.14 -17.28
C ARG A 354 -7.67 13.65 -16.03
N ALA A 355 -8.31 13.64 -14.87
CA ALA A 355 -7.73 13.05 -13.66
C ALA A 355 -8.61 11.91 -13.14
N ILE A 356 -8.01 10.79 -12.73
CA ILE A 356 -8.75 9.68 -12.11
C ILE A 356 -8.35 9.52 -10.65
N ALA A 357 -9.32 9.57 -9.75
CA ALA A 357 -9.13 9.26 -8.34
C ALA A 357 -9.57 7.81 -8.06
N SER A 358 -8.60 6.92 -7.81
CA SER A 358 -8.87 5.51 -7.48
C SER A 358 -9.12 5.36 -5.98
N TYR A 359 -10.38 5.20 -5.60
CA TYR A 359 -10.79 4.90 -4.22
C TYR A 359 -12.15 4.19 -4.20
N GLY A 360 -12.56 3.70 -3.03
CA GLY A 360 -13.87 3.08 -2.85
C GLY A 360 -14.55 3.49 -1.55
N ILE A 361 -15.89 3.45 -1.56
CA ILE A 361 -16.73 3.77 -0.40
C ILE A 361 -17.49 2.50 0.04
N PRO A 362 -17.64 2.24 1.35
CA PRO A 362 -17.02 2.97 2.46
C PRO A 362 -15.52 2.64 2.62
N ASN A 363 -14.71 3.62 3.01
CA ASN A 363 -13.34 3.41 3.47
C ASN A 363 -13.11 4.11 4.82
N SER A 364 -12.13 3.62 5.56
CA SER A 364 -11.73 4.16 6.87
C SER A 364 -10.52 5.07 6.82
N TYR A 365 -9.92 5.26 5.64
CA TYR A 365 -8.81 6.17 5.38
C TYR A 365 -9.24 7.62 5.23
N ARG A 366 -10.55 7.89 5.17
CA ARG A 366 -11.12 9.23 4.92
C ARG A 366 -10.72 9.77 3.55
N HIS A 367 -10.52 8.85 2.60
CA HIS A 367 -10.28 9.20 1.21
C HIS A 367 -11.62 9.30 0.46
N PRO A 368 -11.73 10.16 -0.56
CA PRO A 368 -10.75 11.15 -0.96
C PRO A 368 -10.76 12.35 0.00
N HIS A 369 -9.67 13.11 0.04
CA HIS A 369 -9.58 14.36 0.79
C HIS A 369 -10.11 15.53 -0.06
N GLY A 370 -11.06 16.30 0.51
CA GLY A 370 -11.75 17.37 -0.21
C GLY A 370 -10.81 18.46 -0.75
N LYS A 371 -9.81 18.87 0.04
CA LYS A 371 -8.81 19.86 -0.41
C LYS A 371 -8.01 19.35 -1.61
N THR A 372 -7.58 18.09 -1.58
CA THR A 372 -6.81 17.48 -2.67
C THR A 372 -7.61 17.53 -3.97
N LEU A 373 -8.90 17.20 -3.94
CA LEU A 373 -9.76 17.29 -5.12
C LEU A 373 -9.93 18.74 -5.60
N SER A 374 -10.13 19.68 -4.67
CA SER A 374 -10.26 21.10 -5.00
C SER A 374 -9.00 21.65 -5.67
N ASP A 375 -7.82 21.34 -5.15
CA ASP A 375 -6.54 21.80 -5.70
C ASP A 375 -6.37 21.31 -7.15
N HIS A 376 -6.75 20.06 -7.43
CA HIS A 376 -6.74 19.53 -8.81
C HIS A 376 -7.71 20.27 -9.73
N ILE A 377 -8.93 20.54 -9.28
CA ILE A 377 -9.91 21.31 -10.07
C ILE A 377 -9.37 22.71 -10.39
N THR A 378 -8.75 23.38 -9.42
CA THR A 378 -8.10 24.69 -9.61
C THR A 378 -6.97 24.65 -10.64
N GLN A 379 -6.27 23.52 -10.77
CA GLN A 379 -5.23 23.31 -11.78
C GLN A 379 -5.78 22.85 -13.15
N GLY A 380 -7.10 22.86 -13.34
CA GLY A 380 -7.77 22.56 -14.61
C GLY A 380 -8.19 21.09 -14.80
N TRP A 381 -7.99 20.24 -13.79
CA TRP A 381 -8.31 18.81 -13.89
C TRP A 381 -9.81 18.53 -13.79
N LYS A 382 -10.31 17.69 -14.70
CA LYS A 382 -11.62 17.05 -14.67
C LYS A 382 -11.50 15.70 -14.00
N ILE A 383 -11.85 15.65 -12.71
CA ILE A 383 -11.68 14.46 -11.89
C ILE A 383 -12.86 13.50 -12.05
N ALA A 384 -12.57 12.25 -12.42
CA ALA A 384 -13.53 11.14 -12.37
C ALA A 384 -13.10 10.10 -11.32
N PRO A 385 -13.89 9.87 -10.26
CA PRO A 385 -13.62 8.87 -9.24
C PRO A 385 -13.99 7.46 -9.71
N THR A 386 -13.37 6.41 -9.20
CA THR A 386 -13.82 5.02 -9.41
C THR A 386 -15.04 4.64 -8.56
N ALA A 387 -15.19 5.27 -7.38
CA ALA A 387 -16.35 5.10 -6.51
C ALA A 387 -17.62 5.74 -7.09
N ALA A 388 -18.78 5.38 -6.53
CA ALA A 388 -20.02 6.09 -6.80
C ALA A 388 -20.01 7.45 -6.08
N THR A 389 -20.41 8.51 -6.79
CA THR A 389 -20.69 9.84 -6.25
C THR A 389 -22.02 10.35 -6.82
N PRO A 390 -22.55 11.50 -6.37
CA PRO A 390 -23.77 12.06 -6.97
C PRO A 390 -23.66 12.31 -8.48
N VAL A 391 -22.45 12.49 -9.00
CA VAL A 391 -22.19 12.80 -10.42
C VAL A 391 -21.72 11.57 -11.21
N TYR A 392 -21.01 10.64 -10.56
CA TYR A 392 -20.38 9.51 -11.24
C TYR A 392 -20.90 8.18 -10.74
N LYS A 393 -21.31 7.31 -11.67
CA LYS A 393 -21.59 5.89 -11.37
C LYS A 393 -20.29 5.17 -11.09
N ARG A 394 -20.24 4.34 -10.04
CA ARG A 394 -19.10 3.47 -9.73
C ARG A 394 -18.62 2.68 -10.97
N GLY A 395 -17.31 2.48 -11.11
CA GLY A 395 -16.73 1.57 -12.09
C GLY A 395 -15.33 1.97 -12.58
N HIS A 396 -14.78 1.18 -13.50
CA HIS A 396 -13.50 1.48 -14.13
C HIS A 396 -13.53 2.81 -14.89
N ARG A 397 -12.36 3.42 -15.08
CA ARG A 397 -12.19 4.68 -15.78
C ARG A 397 -11.08 4.57 -16.81
N ARG A 398 -11.39 4.92 -18.05
CA ARG A 398 -10.35 5.08 -19.07
C ARG A 398 -9.56 6.35 -18.78
N LEU A 399 -8.26 6.19 -18.59
CA LEU A 399 -7.34 7.30 -18.40
C LEU A 399 -6.75 7.75 -19.74
N PHE A 400 -6.37 6.79 -20.60
CA PHE A 400 -5.78 7.05 -21.92
C PHE A 400 -6.25 6.02 -22.97
N PRO A 401 -6.41 6.40 -24.26
CA PRO A 401 -6.72 7.78 -24.68
C PRO A 401 -8.00 8.28 -24.00
#